data_AF-E2C5C4-F1
#
_entry.id   AF-E2C5C4-F1
#
_cell.length_a   1.000
_cell.length_b   1.000
_cell.length_c   1.000
_cell.angle_alpha   90.00
_cell.angle_beta   90.00
_cell.angle_gamma   90.00
#
_symmetry.space_group_name_H-M   'P 1'
#
loop_
_entity.id
_entity.type
_entity.pdbx_description
1 polymer ?
#
loop_
_entity_poly.entity_id
_entity_poly.type
_entity_poly.pdbx_seq_one_letter_code
_entity_poly.pdbx_strand_id
1 'polypeptide(L)'
;MFGSLRSKFQTVQEGISASIRGLSSTETPKNKKPTNIRNVNYDAGADILHRFQLQWNELHELSEENAGKAQEADTLVSSIHEKLQHEWDSVTCLNSTLAYIPKINNAIQDLMDQIGNLQEMFEEVEGALYRLEDLNEMLDLQNRQLEHRFQLAMYKEKKLLELNNFKAKLANEHIERISQYELKQQKKLKERRETFEEVFKEDLEEYKATGSISKLPLSSEGPSLDEIVLDIDTKIFDEFLEN
;
A
#
# COMPACT_ATOMS: atom_id res chain seq x y z
N MET A 1 -29.31 28.84 -85.95
CA MET A 1 -29.66 30.25 -85.68
C MET A 1 -28.55 31.22 -86.13
N PHE A 2 -27.93 31.02 -87.30
CA PHE A 2 -26.91 31.92 -87.88
C PHE A 2 -27.42 32.74 -89.09
N GLY A 3 -28.61 32.43 -89.60
CA GLY A 3 -29.20 33.14 -90.75
C GLY A 3 -29.70 34.55 -90.41
N SER A 4 -30.20 34.79 -89.19
CA SER A 4 -30.70 36.12 -88.83
C SER A 4 -29.57 37.14 -88.64
N LEU A 5 -28.43 36.72 -88.07
CA LEU A 5 -27.21 37.53 -87.94
C LEU A 5 -26.61 37.90 -89.30
N ARG A 6 -26.57 36.95 -90.25
CA ARG A 6 -26.11 37.22 -91.62
C ARG A 6 -27.03 38.18 -92.36
N SER A 7 -28.36 38.04 -92.20
CA SER A 7 -29.30 39.00 -92.80
C SER A 7 -29.11 40.41 -92.23
N LYS A 8 -28.90 40.54 -90.91
CA LYS A 8 -28.68 41.83 -90.27
C LYS A 8 -27.37 42.49 -90.73
N PHE A 9 -26.31 41.71 -90.91
CA PHE A 9 -25.05 42.23 -91.45
C PHE A 9 -25.20 42.67 -92.91
N GLN A 10 -25.94 41.89 -93.73
CA GLN A 10 -26.26 42.24 -95.11
C GLN A 10 -27.07 43.55 -95.19
N THR A 11 -28.09 43.71 -94.33
CA THR A 11 -28.91 44.92 -94.26
C THR A 11 -28.13 46.15 -93.81
N VAL A 12 -27.16 45.99 -92.89
CA VAL A 12 -26.26 47.08 -92.47
C VAL A 12 -25.29 47.45 -93.59
N GLN A 13 -24.74 46.46 -94.31
CA GLN A 13 -23.84 46.68 -95.43
C GLN A 13 -24.54 47.33 -96.64
N GLU A 14 -25.78 46.95 -96.93
CA GLU A 14 -26.63 47.58 -97.94
C GLU A 14 -27.07 48.98 -97.51
N GLY A 15 -27.37 49.20 -96.22
CA GLY A 15 -27.69 50.52 -95.67
C GLY A 15 -26.53 51.51 -95.79
N ILE A 16 -25.31 51.07 -95.51
CA ILE A 16 -24.10 51.88 -95.68
C ILE A 16 -23.80 52.12 -97.17
N SER A 17 -23.94 51.09 -98.02
CA SER A 17 -23.71 51.21 -99.46
C SER A 17 -24.73 52.13 -100.15
N ALA A 18 -26.00 52.10 -99.71
CA ALA A 18 -27.05 52.99 -100.20
C ALA A 18 -26.82 54.43 -99.73
N SER A 19 -26.36 54.63 -98.49
CA SER A 19 -26.03 55.96 -97.95
C SER A 19 -24.83 56.60 -98.66
N ILE A 20 -23.83 55.81 -99.10
CA ILE A 20 -22.67 56.31 -99.84
C ILE A 20 -23.02 56.61 -101.31
N ARG A 21 -23.90 55.80 -101.94
CA ARG A 21 -24.34 56.04 -103.31
C ARG A 21 -25.16 57.33 -103.45
N GLY A 22 -25.84 57.77 -102.37
CA GLY A 22 -26.51 59.08 -102.30
C GLY A 22 -25.56 60.30 -102.23
N LEU A 23 -24.28 60.10 -101.93
CA LEU A 23 -23.27 61.17 -101.81
C LEU A 23 -22.42 61.37 -103.08
N SER A 24 -22.55 60.49 -104.08
CA SER A 24 -21.77 60.55 -105.33
C SER A 24 -22.57 61.13 -106.51
N SER A 25 -23.40 62.16 -106.26
CA SER A 25 -24.10 62.87 -107.33
C SER A 25 -23.10 63.65 -108.19
N THR A 26 -22.80 63.10 -109.36
CA THR A 26 -22.05 63.75 -110.43
C THR A 26 -22.89 64.86 -111.05
N GLU A 27 -22.71 66.10 -110.61
CA GLU A 27 -23.10 67.29 -111.38
C GLU A 27 -21.89 68.25 -111.48
N THR A 28 -21.55 68.63 -112.71
CA THR A 28 -20.63 69.72 -113.04
C THR A 28 -21.26 70.55 -114.17
N PRO A 29 -20.83 71.79 -114.43
CA PRO A 29 -20.61 72.89 -113.49
C PRO A 29 -21.39 74.14 -113.94
N LYS A 30 -21.89 74.96 -113.00
CA LYS A 30 -22.33 76.33 -113.32
C LYS A 30 -21.47 77.34 -112.56
N ASN A 31 -20.62 78.01 -113.34
CA ASN A 31 -19.80 79.16 -112.98
C ASN A 31 -20.58 80.18 -112.12
N LYS A 32 -20.17 80.34 -110.87
CA LYS A 32 -20.37 81.56 -110.09
C LYS A 32 -19.05 81.93 -109.41
N LYS A 33 -18.71 83.22 -109.54
CA LYS A 33 -17.45 83.88 -109.17
C LYS A 33 -17.06 83.61 -107.71
N PRO A 34 -15.74 83.45 -107.40
CA PRO A 34 -15.26 83.23 -106.05
C PRO A 34 -15.35 84.56 -105.29
N THR A 35 -16.32 84.65 -104.38
CA THR A 35 -16.48 85.83 -103.52
C THR A 35 -16.08 85.41 -102.11
N ASN A 36 -14.92 85.92 -101.67
CA ASN A 36 -14.41 85.85 -100.31
C ASN A 36 -14.27 84.43 -99.73
N ILE A 37 -13.06 83.89 -99.90
CA ILE A 37 -12.53 82.76 -99.13
C ILE A 37 -12.71 83.13 -97.66
N ARG A 38 -13.78 82.62 -97.03
CA ARG A 38 -13.81 82.55 -95.57
C ARG A 38 -12.58 81.73 -95.22
N ASN A 39 -11.71 82.30 -94.40
CA ASN A 39 -10.49 81.68 -93.90
C ASN A 39 -10.87 80.52 -92.96
N VAL A 40 -11.47 79.46 -93.51
CA VAL A 40 -11.98 78.30 -92.77
C VAL A 40 -10.95 77.20 -92.95
N ASN A 41 -10.32 76.82 -91.85
CA ASN A 41 -9.41 75.69 -91.80
C ASN A 41 -10.23 74.39 -91.92
N TYR A 42 -10.12 73.70 -93.05
CA TYR A 42 -10.79 72.42 -93.29
C TYR A 42 -10.17 71.27 -92.49
N ASP A 43 -8.95 71.44 -91.96
CA ASP A 43 -8.23 70.47 -91.13
C ASP A 43 -8.49 70.66 -89.63
N ALA A 44 -9.21 71.71 -89.22
CA ALA A 44 -9.51 71.99 -87.82
C ALA A 44 -10.22 70.83 -87.09
N GLY A 45 -11.04 70.04 -87.82
CA GLY A 45 -11.65 68.83 -87.28
C GLY A 45 -10.63 67.71 -87.03
N ALA A 46 -9.64 67.56 -87.91
CA ALA A 46 -8.56 66.58 -87.76
C ALA A 46 -7.61 66.98 -86.61
N ASP A 47 -7.28 68.26 -86.47
CA ASP A 47 -6.45 68.78 -85.37
C ASP A 47 -7.12 68.58 -83.99
N ILE A 48 -8.42 68.83 -83.90
CA ILE A 48 -9.21 68.60 -82.68
C ILE A 48 -9.26 67.10 -82.35
N LEU A 49 -9.52 66.25 -83.35
CA LEU A 49 -9.54 64.80 -83.17
C LEU A 49 -8.17 64.28 -82.72
N HIS A 50 -7.09 64.74 -83.36
CA HIS A 50 -5.73 64.35 -83.01
C HIS A 50 -5.38 64.75 -81.57
N ARG A 51 -5.75 65.96 -81.13
CA ARG A 51 -5.55 66.40 -79.74
C ARG A 51 -6.27 65.49 -78.74
N PHE A 52 -7.54 65.16 -78.99
CA PHE A 52 -8.29 64.27 -78.09
C PHE A 52 -7.75 62.84 -78.13
N GLN A 53 -7.28 62.36 -79.27
CA GLN A 53 -6.66 61.04 -79.38
C GLN A 53 -5.35 60.97 -78.59
N LEU A 54 -4.51 62.01 -78.66
CA LEU A 54 -3.29 62.08 -77.85
C LEU A 54 -3.59 62.13 -76.35
N GLN A 55 -4.55 62.97 -75.93
CA GLN A 55 -4.97 63.05 -74.52
C GLN A 55 -5.57 61.73 -74.02
N TRP A 56 -6.34 61.04 -74.87
CA TRP A 56 -6.88 59.73 -74.53
C TRP A 56 -5.77 58.69 -74.38
N ASN A 57 -4.78 58.70 -75.28
CA ASN A 57 -3.65 57.78 -75.19
C ASN A 57 -2.82 58.02 -73.92
N GLU A 58 -2.52 59.27 -73.60
CA GLU A 58 -1.82 59.65 -72.36
C GLU A 58 -2.60 59.19 -71.12
N LEU A 59 -3.92 59.42 -71.10
CA LEU A 59 -4.77 58.96 -70.00
C LEU A 59 -4.78 57.44 -69.87
N HIS A 60 -4.77 56.72 -71.00
CA HIS A 60 -4.74 55.27 -71.00
C HIS A 60 -3.41 54.73 -70.45
N GLU A 61 -2.28 55.29 -70.89
CA GLU A 61 -0.95 54.93 -70.39
C GLU A 61 -0.84 55.19 -68.88
N LEU A 62 -1.28 56.36 -68.40
CA LEU A 62 -1.30 56.67 -66.97
C LEU A 62 -2.22 55.73 -66.17
N SER A 63 -3.37 55.34 -66.75
CA SER A 63 -4.28 54.40 -66.10
C SER A 63 -3.68 52.99 -66.02
N GLU A 64 -2.94 52.56 -67.03
CA GLU A 64 -2.25 51.27 -67.05
C GLU A 64 -1.09 51.25 -66.03
N GLU A 65 -0.28 52.31 -65.98
CA GLU A 65 0.78 52.45 -64.98
C GLU A 65 0.22 52.46 -63.55
N ASN A 66 -0.89 53.19 -63.32
CA ASN A 66 -1.54 53.22 -62.02
C ASN A 66 -2.13 51.86 -61.63
N ALA A 67 -2.73 51.13 -62.59
CA ALA A 67 -3.21 49.77 -62.34
C ALA A 67 -2.05 48.82 -61.99
N GLY A 68 -0.91 48.93 -62.69
CA GLY A 68 0.31 48.17 -62.38
C GLY A 68 0.83 48.44 -60.97
N LYS A 69 0.98 49.72 -60.60
CA LYS A 69 1.40 50.11 -59.24
C LYS A 69 0.42 49.65 -58.16
N ALA A 70 -0.89 49.72 -58.43
CA ALA A 70 -1.91 49.23 -57.50
C ALA A 70 -1.79 47.71 -57.30
N GLN A 71 -1.51 46.95 -58.35
CA GLN A 71 -1.30 45.50 -58.25
C GLN A 71 -0.02 45.15 -57.50
N GLU A 72 1.08 45.88 -57.72
CA GLU A 72 2.31 45.71 -56.94
C GLU A 72 2.06 45.97 -55.45
N ALA A 73 1.35 47.05 -55.11
CA ALA A 73 0.98 47.35 -53.74
C ALA A 73 0.11 46.24 -53.12
N ASP A 74 -0.87 45.73 -53.86
CA ASP A 74 -1.74 44.62 -53.41
C ASP A 74 -0.96 43.33 -53.14
N THR A 75 0.02 42.99 -53.98
CA THR A 75 0.89 41.83 -53.75
C THR A 75 1.73 41.98 -52.50
N LEU A 76 2.29 43.17 -52.26
CA LEU A 76 3.06 43.45 -51.04
C LEU A 76 2.18 43.37 -49.79
N VAL A 77 1.00 43.99 -49.81
CA VAL A 77 0.03 43.96 -48.70
C VAL A 77 -0.39 42.53 -48.39
N SER A 78 -0.70 41.73 -49.43
CA SER A 78 -1.06 40.32 -49.26
C SER A 78 0.06 39.52 -48.62
N SER A 79 1.31 39.72 -49.07
CA SER A 79 2.47 39.03 -48.49
C SER A 79 2.73 39.39 -47.02
N ILE A 80 2.48 40.64 -46.64
CA ILE A 80 2.60 41.10 -45.25
C ILE A 80 1.48 40.49 -44.41
N HIS A 81 0.26 40.48 -44.93
CA HIS A 81 -0.90 39.90 -44.25
C HIS A 81 -0.70 38.41 -43.97
N GLU A 82 -0.24 37.63 -44.95
CA GLU A 82 0.06 36.20 -44.79
C GLU A 82 1.11 35.95 -43.70
N LYS A 83 2.20 36.72 -43.70
CA LYS A 83 3.24 36.62 -42.67
C LYS A 83 2.70 36.96 -41.29
N LEU A 84 1.95 38.05 -41.17
CA LEU A 84 1.38 38.46 -39.89
C LEU A 84 0.38 37.43 -39.36
N GLN A 85 -0.43 36.85 -40.25
CA GLN A 85 -1.37 35.79 -39.90
C GLN A 85 -0.63 34.56 -39.38
N HIS A 86 0.45 34.14 -40.06
CA HIS A 86 1.27 33.01 -39.62
C HIS A 86 1.91 33.24 -38.23
N GLU A 87 2.47 34.43 -38.00
CA GLU A 87 3.03 34.78 -36.69
C GLU A 87 1.95 34.81 -35.61
N TRP A 88 0.76 35.33 -35.93
CA TRP A 88 -0.38 35.34 -35.01
C TRP A 88 -0.84 33.93 -34.63
N ASP A 89 -0.95 33.03 -35.61
CA ASP A 89 -1.33 31.64 -35.38
C ASP A 89 -0.27 30.91 -34.53
N SER A 90 1.01 31.18 -34.79
CA SER A 90 2.14 30.65 -34.01
C SER A 90 2.10 31.12 -32.56
N VAL A 91 1.89 32.42 -32.32
CA VAL A 91 1.76 33.00 -30.98
C VAL A 91 0.53 32.45 -30.26
N THR A 92 -0.59 32.29 -30.97
CA THR A 92 -1.82 31.73 -30.41
C THR A 92 -1.62 30.28 -29.98
N CYS A 93 -0.94 29.48 -30.82
CA CYS A 93 -0.57 28.11 -30.49
C CYS A 93 0.34 28.05 -29.26
N LEU A 94 1.38 28.90 -29.21
CA LEU A 94 2.27 28.99 -28.05
C LEU A 94 1.51 29.38 -26.78
N ASN A 95 0.65 30.39 -26.84
CA ASN A 95 -0.15 30.80 -25.69
C ASN A 95 -1.08 29.68 -25.20
N SER A 96 -1.68 28.93 -26.14
CA SER A 96 -2.52 27.79 -25.81
C SER A 96 -1.75 26.66 -25.13
N THR A 97 -0.50 26.40 -25.54
CA THR A 97 0.36 25.37 -24.93
C THR A 97 0.87 25.80 -23.56
N LEU A 98 1.27 27.07 -23.41
CA LEU A 98 1.67 27.64 -22.11
C LEU A 98 0.54 27.59 -21.08
N ALA A 99 -0.73 27.71 -21.51
CA ALA A 99 -1.88 27.58 -20.62
C ALA A 99 -2.05 26.18 -19.99
N TYR A 100 -1.37 25.15 -20.50
CA TYR A 100 -1.35 23.82 -19.88
C TYR A 100 -0.31 23.67 -18.76
N ILE A 101 0.71 24.52 -18.70
CA ILE A 101 1.77 24.43 -17.67
C ILE A 101 1.18 24.48 -16.25
N PRO A 102 0.25 25.39 -15.90
CA PRO A 102 -0.37 25.39 -14.57
C PRO A 102 -1.14 24.09 -14.27
N LYS A 103 -1.77 23.48 -15.28
CA LYS A 103 -2.49 22.20 -15.11
C LYS A 103 -1.53 21.06 -14.77
N ILE A 104 -0.40 21.00 -15.47
CA ILE A 104 0.67 20.03 -15.19
C ILE A 104 1.23 20.27 -13.79
N ASN A 105 1.48 21.53 -13.41
CA ASN A 105 1.99 21.86 -12.09
C ASN A 105 1.02 21.46 -10.98
N ASN A 106 -0.28 21.69 -11.16
CA ASN A 106 -1.30 21.26 -10.21
C ASN A 106 -1.34 19.72 -10.11
N ALA A 107 -1.29 19.01 -11.24
CA ALA A 107 -1.25 17.54 -11.22
C ALA A 107 0.01 17.01 -10.52
N ILE A 108 1.16 17.67 -10.68
CA ILE A 108 2.39 17.33 -9.95
C ILE A 108 2.21 17.57 -8.45
N GLN A 109 1.58 18.69 -8.06
CA GLN A 109 1.29 18.98 -6.66
C GLN A 109 0.34 17.94 -6.05
N ASP A 110 -0.74 17.58 -6.75
CA ASP A 110 -1.69 16.56 -6.30
C ASP A 110 -1.00 15.19 -6.11
N LEU A 111 -0.09 14.82 -7.01
CA LEU A 111 0.73 13.61 -6.88
C LEU A 111 1.69 13.69 -5.70
N MET A 112 2.30 14.86 -5.48
CA MET A 112 3.19 15.09 -4.34
C MET A 112 2.43 14.95 -3.01
N ASP A 113 1.24 15.50 -2.92
CA ASP A 113 0.37 15.40 -1.75
C ASP A 113 -0.08 13.95 -1.51
N GLN A 114 -0.42 13.22 -2.58
CA GLN A 114 -0.73 11.78 -2.49
C GLN A 114 0.47 10.95 -2.00
N ILE A 115 1.68 11.24 -2.48
CA ILE A 115 2.91 10.59 -2.02
C ILE A 115 3.14 10.91 -0.53
N GLY A 116 2.94 12.15 -0.11
CA GLY A 116 3.05 12.56 1.29
C GLY A 116 2.07 11.79 2.18
N ASN A 117 0.80 11.71 1.80
CA ASN A 117 -0.21 10.93 2.53
C ASN A 117 0.14 9.44 2.59
N LEU A 118 0.65 8.88 1.50
CA LEU A 118 1.05 7.47 1.47
C LEU A 118 2.24 7.21 2.41
N GLN A 119 3.18 8.15 2.49
CA GLN A 119 4.30 8.06 3.43
C GLN A 119 3.81 8.09 4.89
N GLU A 120 2.88 8.99 5.23
CA GLU A 120 2.28 9.04 6.57
C GLU A 120 1.57 7.72 6.92
N MET A 121 0.83 7.14 5.97
CA MET A 121 0.21 5.82 6.17
C MET A 121 1.23 4.71 6.40
N PHE A 122 2.36 4.72 5.69
CA PHE A 122 3.44 3.76 5.93
C PHE A 122 4.04 3.92 7.31
N GLU A 123 4.30 5.16 7.76
CA GLU A 123 4.80 5.43 9.11
C GLU A 123 3.82 4.94 10.19
N GLU A 124 2.50 5.12 9.98
CA GLU A 124 1.47 4.60 10.90
C GLU A 124 1.48 3.06 10.94
N VAL A 125 1.57 2.40 9.78
CA VAL A 125 1.60 0.93 9.68
C VAL A 125 2.87 0.37 10.32
N GLU A 126 4.03 0.97 10.06
CA GLU A 126 5.29 0.60 10.70
C GLU A 126 5.19 0.76 12.22
N GLY A 127 4.63 1.88 12.71
CA GLY A 127 4.37 2.09 14.13
C GLY A 127 3.42 1.04 14.74
N ALA A 128 2.39 0.63 14.01
CA ALA A 128 1.50 -0.45 14.44
C ALA A 128 2.20 -1.82 14.48
N LEU A 129 3.09 -2.08 13.52
CA LEU A 129 3.86 -3.32 13.43
C LEU A 129 4.82 -3.44 14.62
N TYR A 130 5.55 -2.37 14.96
CA TYR A 130 6.41 -2.34 16.15
C TYR A 130 5.62 -2.66 17.43
N ARG A 131 4.45 -2.05 17.62
CA ARG A 131 3.60 -2.35 18.80
C ARG A 131 3.12 -3.80 18.81
N LEU A 132 2.84 -4.38 17.64
CA LEU A 132 2.43 -5.77 17.52
C LEU A 132 3.58 -6.72 17.88
N GLU A 133 4.80 -6.41 17.45
CA GLU A 133 6.01 -7.16 17.79
C GLU A 133 6.25 -7.13 19.30
N ASP A 134 6.21 -5.96 19.93
CA ASP A 134 6.33 -5.80 21.39
C ASP A 134 5.29 -6.64 22.15
N LEU A 135 4.03 -6.64 21.67
CA LEU A 135 2.96 -7.42 22.27
C LEU A 135 3.20 -8.93 22.11
N ASN A 136 3.69 -9.35 20.95
CA ASN A 136 4.00 -10.76 20.70
C ASN A 136 5.15 -11.25 21.58
N GLU A 137 6.22 -10.45 21.75
CA GLU A 137 7.30 -10.77 22.67
C GLU A 137 6.81 -10.88 24.13
N MET A 138 5.93 -9.96 24.54
CA MET A 138 5.32 -9.99 25.87
C MET A 138 4.49 -11.25 26.07
N LEU A 139 3.68 -11.64 25.07
CA LEU A 139 2.88 -12.85 25.11
C LEU A 139 3.76 -14.10 25.21
N ASP A 140 4.83 -14.18 24.43
CA ASP A 140 5.79 -15.29 24.48
C ASP A 140 6.46 -15.40 25.86
N LEU A 141 6.83 -14.26 26.46
CA LEU A 141 7.40 -14.23 27.80
C LEU A 141 6.39 -14.70 28.86
N GLN A 142 5.13 -14.27 28.77
CA GLN A 142 4.06 -14.72 29.66
C GLN A 142 3.79 -16.22 29.51
N ASN A 143 3.76 -16.74 28.28
CA ASN A 143 3.60 -18.17 28.02
C ASN A 143 4.74 -18.99 28.63
N ARG A 144 5.99 -18.55 28.46
CA ARG A 144 7.15 -19.21 29.10
C ARG A 144 7.05 -19.19 30.62
N GLN A 145 6.66 -18.07 31.22
CA GLN A 145 6.46 -17.98 32.67
C GLN A 145 5.38 -18.94 33.17
N LEU A 146 4.26 -19.03 32.44
CA LEU A 146 3.17 -19.96 32.78
C LEU A 146 3.62 -21.42 32.69
N GLU A 147 4.34 -21.78 31.63
CA GLU A 147 4.90 -23.12 31.43
C GLU A 147 5.86 -23.48 32.57
N HIS A 148 6.79 -22.59 32.94
CA HIS A 148 7.69 -22.82 34.07
C HIS A 148 6.94 -22.98 35.41
N ARG A 149 5.89 -22.19 35.65
CA ARG A 149 5.03 -22.34 36.84
C ARG A 149 4.32 -23.69 36.85
N PHE A 150 3.81 -24.13 35.70
CA PHE A 150 3.17 -25.42 35.55
C PHE A 150 4.15 -26.57 35.82
N GLN A 151 5.35 -26.53 35.23
CA GLN A 151 6.40 -27.52 35.47
C GLN A 151 6.80 -27.59 36.95
N LEU A 152 6.92 -26.44 37.63
CA LEU A 152 7.25 -26.39 39.05
C LEU A 152 6.13 -27.01 39.92
N ALA A 153 4.87 -26.74 39.58
CA ALA A 153 3.72 -27.33 40.28
C ALA A 153 3.71 -28.86 40.12
N MET A 154 3.90 -29.36 38.90
CA MET A 154 4.00 -30.79 38.60
C MET A 154 5.18 -31.45 39.34
N TYR A 155 6.34 -30.79 39.38
CA TYR A 155 7.50 -31.31 40.11
C TYR A 155 7.23 -31.40 41.61
N LYS A 156 6.60 -30.36 42.20
CA LYS A 156 6.21 -30.34 43.62
C LYS A 156 5.25 -31.47 43.94
N GLU A 157 4.24 -31.68 43.11
CA GLU A 157 3.27 -32.77 43.27
C GLU A 157 3.96 -34.15 43.21
N LYS A 158 4.82 -34.36 42.22
CA LYS A 158 5.62 -35.59 42.12
C LYS A 158 6.47 -35.84 43.37
N LYS A 159 7.13 -34.81 43.91
CA LYS A 159 7.92 -34.92 45.14
C LYS A 159 7.07 -35.20 46.38
N LEU A 160 5.88 -34.64 46.45
CA LEU A 160 4.93 -34.92 47.52
C LEU A 160 4.47 -36.38 47.47
N LEU A 161 4.18 -36.91 46.28
CA LEU A 161 3.85 -38.33 46.09
C LEU A 161 5.02 -39.26 46.47
N GLU A 162 6.25 -38.93 46.04
CA GLU A 162 7.45 -39.69 46.42
C GLU A 162 7.65 -39.71 47.95
N LEU A 163 7.47 -38.57 48.62
CA LEU A 163 7.59 -38.45 50.07
C LEU A 163 6.49 -39.24 50.80
N ASN A 164 5.25 -39.18 50.34
CA ASN A 164 4.16 -39.96 50.90
C ASN A 164 4.41 -41.47 50.75
N ASN A 165 4.89 -41.90 49.58
CA ASN A 165 5.27 -43.29 49.35
C ASN A 165 6.41 -43.74 50.27
N PHE A 166 7.42 -42.88 50.48
CA PHE A 166 8.52 -43.17 51.40
C PHE A 166 8.02 -43.28 52.85
N LYS A 167 7.18 -42.35 53.30
CA LYS A 167 6.55 -42.41 54.63
C LYS A 167 5.73 -43.68 54.83
N ALA A 168 4.94 -44.08 53.84
CA ALA A 168 4.15 -45.30 53.89
C ALA A 168 5.04 -46.56 53.98
N LYS A 169 6.13 -46.62 53.20
CA LYS A 169 7.12 -47.71 53.29
C LYS A 169 7.78 -47.77 54.67
N LEU A 170 8.23 -46.64 55.19
CA LEU A 170 8.88 -46.56 56.49
C LEU A 170 7.93 -46.98 57.62
N ALA A 171 6.66 -46.58 57.57
CA ALA A 171 5.64 -47.00 58.52
C ALA A 171 5.40 -48.53 58.45
N ASN A 172 5.32 -49.10 57.26
CA ASN A 172 5.18 -50.55 57.08
C ASN A 172 6.40 -51.32 57.62
N GLU A 173 7.62 -50.86 57.31
CA GLU A 173 8.86 -51.45 57.85
C GLU A 173 8.90 -51.36 59.38
N HIS A 174 8.42 -50.27 59.97
CA HIS A 174 8.35 -50.11 61.42
C HIS A 174 7.36 -51.10 62.05
N ILE A 175 6.16 -51.23 61.48
CA ILE A 175 5.15 -52.21 61.92
C ILE A 175 5.70 -53.63 61.82
N GLU A 176 6.36 -53.97 60.71
CA GLU A 176 6.96 -55.29 60.51
C GLU A 176 8.07 -55.55 61.54
N ARG A 177 8.94 -54.57 61.80
CA ARG A 177 10.02 -54.69 62.78
C ARG A 177 9.49 -54.87 64.20
N ILE A 178 8.44 -54.13 64.58
CA ILE A 178 7.76 -54.30 65.87
C ILE A 178 7.17 -55.71 65.96
N SER A 179 6.43 -56.15 64.94
CA SER A 179 5.83 -57.49 64.92
C SER A 179 6.87 -58.60 65.05
N GLN A 180 8.00 -58.49 64.33
CA GLN A 180 9.11 -59.43 64.46
C GLN A 180 9.74 -59.41 65.85
N TYR A 181 9.88 -58.23 66.46
CA TYR A 181 10.39 -58.08 67.82
C TYR A 181 9.45 -58.72 68.84
N GLU A 182 8.15 -58.44 68.75
CA GLU A 182 7.12 -59.04 69.60
C GLU A 182 7.08 -60.58 69.47
N LEU A 183 7.16 -61.10 68.24
CA LEU A 183 7.21 -62.53 67.98
C LEU A 183 8.45 -63.18 68.62
N LYS A 184 9.63 -62.54 68.51
CA LYS A 184 10.86 -63.00 69.16
C LYS A 184 10.73 -63.00 70.68
N GLN A 185 10.15 -61.96 71.26
CA GLN A 185 9.89 -61.88 72.70
C GLN A 185 8.92 -62.96 73.16
N GLN A 186 7.83 -63.20 72.42
CA GLN A 186 6.88 -64.27 72.71
C GLN A 186 7.52 -65.65 72.65
N LYS A 187 8.36 -65.94 71.64
CA LYS A 187 9.11 -67.20 71.55
C LYS A 187 10.02 -67.39 72.76
N LYS A 188 10.80 -66.37 73.12
CA LYS A 188 11.69 -66.39 74.29
C LYS A 188 10.92 -66.64 75.59
N LEU A 189 9.74 -66.03 75.75
CA LEU A 189 8.86 -66.26 76.90
C LEU A 189 8.26 -67.68 76.90
N LYS A 190 7.92 -68.22 75.73
CA LYS A 190 7.40 -69.59 75.58
C LYS A 190 8.46 -70.63 75.90
N GLU A 191 9.66 -70.49 75.33
CA GLU A 191 10.82 -71.36 75.63
C GLU A 191 11.12 -71.33 77.13
N ARG A 192 11.17 -70.15 77.74
CA ARG A 192 11.37 -70.01 79.19
C ARG A 192 10.27 -70.72 80.00
N ARG A 193 9.01 -70.65 79.56
CA ARG A 193 7.90 -71.36 80.22
C ARG A 193 8.05 -72.88 80.07
N GLU A 194 8.37 -73.37 78.87
CA GLU A 194 8.58 -74.79 78.60
C GLU A 194 9.75 -75.34 79.43
N THR A 195 10.88 -74.63 79.51
CA THR A 195 12.01 -75.02 80.37
C THR A 195 11.60 -75.06 81.85
N PHE A 196 10.85 -74.06 82.33
CA PHE A 196 10.36 -74.08 83.71
C PHE A 196 9.33 -75.19 83.95
N GLU A 197 8.50 -75.53 82.97
CA GLU A 197 7.53 -76.62 83.06
C GLU A 197 8.21 -77.98 83.06
N GLU A 198 9.28 -78.16 82.26
CA GLU A 198 10.11 -79.37 82.24
C GLU A 198 10.83 -79.56 83.58
N VAL A 199 11.49 -78.51 84.09
CA VAL A 199 12.11 -78.52 85.45
C VAL A 199 11.06 -78.81 86.52
N PHE A 200 9.87 -78.18 86.44
CA PHE A 200 8.80 -78.45 87.39
C PHE A 200 8.30 -79.90 87.34
N LYS A 201 8.25 -80.49 86.14
CA LYS A 201 7.85 -81.89 85.96
C LYS A 201 8.91 -82.84 86.52
N GLU A 202 10.19 -82.55 86.30
CA GLU A 202 11.31 -83.26 86.93
C GLU A 202 11.23 -83.17 88.46
N ASP A 203 11.04 -81.97 89.02
CA ASP A 203 10.84 -81.74 90.46
C ASP A 203 9.64 -82.54 91.02
N LEU A 204 8.56 -82.65 90.24
CA LEU A 204 7.35 -83.38 90.62
C LEU A 204 7.54 -84.90 90.55
N GLU A 205 8.37 -85.40 89.64
CA GLU A 205 8.78 -86.81 89.62
C GLU A 205 9.76 -87.13 90.76
N GLU A 206 10.71 -86.24 91.06
CA GLU A 206 11.61 -86.34 92.21
C GLU A 206 10.80 -86.37 93.52
N TYR A 207 9.76 -85.54 93.65
CA TYR A 207 8.83 -85.57 94.77
C TYR A 207 8.09 -86.89 94.90
N LYS A 208 7.57 -87.44 93.79
CA LYS A 208 6.88 -88.74 93.80
C LYS A 208 7.80 -89.90 94.18
N ALA A 209 9.07 -89.83 93.79
CA ALA A 209 10.06 -90.86 94.10
C ALA A 209 10.57 -90.79 95.55
N THR A 210 10.69 -89.58 96.11
CA THR A 210 11.49 -89.35 97.34
C THR A 210 10.69 -88.74 98.50
N GLY A 211 9.46 -88.25 98.26
CA GLY A 211 8.57 -87.66 99.27
C GLY A 211 8.97 -86.26 99.74
N SER A 212 9.95 -85.61 99.10
CA SER A 212 10.41 -84.25 99.40
C SER A 212 11.02 -83.61 98.15
N ILE A 213 10.71 -82.33 97.89
CA ILE A 213 11.28 -81.56 96.77
C ILE A 213 12.56 -80.87 97.26
N SER A 214 13.61 -80.91 96.44
CA SER A 214 14.83 -80.13 96.65
C SER A 214 14.50 -78.64 96.63
N LYS A 215 14.54 -77.99 97.80
CA LYS A 215 14.39 -76.53 97.88
C LYS A 215 15.51 -75.91 97.04
N LEU A 216 15.12 -75.11 96.04
CA LEU A 216 16.02 -74.18 95.35
C LEU A 216 16.92 -73.49 96.37
N PRO A 217 18.22 -73.31 96.08
CA PRO A 217 19.07 -72.50 96.93
C PRO A 217 18.43 -71.10 96.99
N LEU A 218 18.13 -70.65 98.22
CA LEU A 218 17.96 -69.23 98.50
C LEU A 218 19.30 -68.56 98.18
N SER A 219 19.50 -68.23 96.92
CA SER A 219 20.40 -67.15 96.54
C SER A 219 19.72 -65.86 97.03
N SER A 220 20.41 -65.18 97.91
CA SER A 220 20.10 -63.85 98.44
C SER A 220 19.47 -62.91 97.41
N GLU A 221 18.42 -62.21 97.86
CA GLU A 221 18.00 -60.89 97.38
C GLU A 221 17.97 -60.72 95.85
N GLY A 222 16.88 -61.17 95.23
CA GLY A 222 16.32 -60.42 94.11
C GLY A 222 15.72 -59.12 94.66
N PRO A 223 15.91 -57.96 94.01
CA PRO A 223 15.37 -56.70 94.50
C PRO A 223 13.84 -56.80 94.58
N SER A 224 13.28 -56.27 95.67
CA SER A 224 11.84 -56.11 95.82
C SER A 224 11.30 -55.28 94.63
N LEU A 225 10.07 -55.54 94.21
CA LEU A 225 9.39 -54.76 93.16
C LEU A 225 9.27 -53.25 93.52
N ASP A 226 9.52 -52.88 94.78
CA ASP A 226 9.64 -51.49 95.24
C ASP A 226 10.98 -50.81 94.89
N GLU A 227 11.99 -51.54 94.38
CA GLU A 227 13.33 -51.02 94.04
C GLU A 227 13.60 -50.92 92.53
N ILE A 228 12.63 -51.23 91.67
CA ILE A 228 12.75 -50.96 90.23
C ILE A 228 12.53 -49.46 90.00
N VAL A 229 13.60 -48.68 90.10
CA VAL A 229 13.65 -47.34 89.51
C VAL A 229 13.72 -47.52 88.00
N LEU A 230 12.59 -47.30 87.32
CA LEU A 230 12.60 -47.09 85.89
C LEU A 230 13.36 -45.78 85.65
N ASP A 231 14.58 -45.87 85.12
CA ASP A 231 15.28 -44.72 84.50
C ASP A 231 14.51 -44.33 83.23
N ILE A 232 13.38 -43.66 83.46
CA ILE A 232 12.66 -42.94 82.42
C ILE A 232 13.47 -41.66 82.25
N ASP A 233 14.33 -41.64 81.23
CA ASP A 233 14.97 -40.40 80.78
C ASP A 233 13.87 -39.49 80.25
N THR A 234 13.37 -38.58 81.10
CA THR A 234 12.28 -37.64 80.80
C THR A 234 12.58 -36.79 79.56
N LYS A 235 13.85 -36.62 79.20
CA LYS A 235 14.26 -35.93 77.98
C LYS A 235 13.78 -36.63 76.70
N ILE A 236 13.76 -37.96 76.69
CA ILE A 236 13.29 -38.75 75.53
C ILE A 236 11.78 -38.61 75.37
N PHE A 237 11.05 -38.50 76.48
CA PHE A 237 9.61 -38.29 76.47
C PHE A 237 9.24 -36.86 76.04
N ASP A 238 10.00 -35.85 76.48
CA ASP A 238 9.80 -34.46 76.10
C ASP A 238 10.14 -34.23 74.61
N GLU A 239 11.19 -34.86 74.07
CA GLU A 239 11.54 -34.78 72.64
C GLU A 239 10.51 -35.50 71.73
N PHE A 240 9.81 -36.51 72.25
CA PHE A 240 8.72 -37.18 71.53
C PHE A 240 7.45 -36.31 71.44
N LEU A 241 7.23 -35.40 72.40
CA LEU A 241 6.04 -34.53 72.45
C LEU A 241 6.21 -33.20 71.69
N GLU A 242 7.44 -32.81 71.33
CA GLU A 242 7.74 -31.58 70.58
C GLU A 242 7.78 -31.76 69.04
N ASN A 243 7.48 -32.95 68.50
CA ASN A 243 7.34 -33.23 67.06
C ASN A 243 5.88 -33.44 66.60
#